data_AF-D0N3W1-F1
#
_entry.id   AF-D0N3W1-F1
#
_cell.length_a   1.000
_cell.length_b   1.000
_cell.length_c   1.000
_cell.angle_alpha   90.00
_cell.angle_beta   90.00
_cell.angle_gamma   90.00
#
_symmetry.space_group_name_H-M   'P 1'
#
loop_
_entity.id
_entity.type
_entity.pdbx_description
1 polymer ?
#
loop_
_entity_poly.entity_id
_entity_poly.type
_entity_poly.pdbx_seq_one_letter_code
_entity_poly.pdbx_strand_id
1 'polypeptide(L)'
;MDYELDNEGLMTKESELVNGPTFEDLAIDDSLTDLQRVTKYVCSNIPLQRVIHVKMLHETARSVGFQATCDQLLPLLEPLVCDVEYVVRQHVALQFPPLCQFLLEADPDTGYRVLLEKLIPLVTKLVSDDQHEVRSAASESLVEMAALVKLEDQGQHVLTIVLPLAHDDDNEQFRISAVALYNGLAEHFGPELCQQFCVPELISLSEDPVFRVRKSTALSFSNVCKTAGVELSRERLIPAFHRLSKDDIWGVRKACAECLVNVALALAPADRGPMLIPLFESFINDSSRWVRMAAYQSLGPFLAALEKNQVTDELVGHFTSMATTAASQLGGSGEVDIKFHCAFNFPAVGITETQLATAFDSYLHDVQDVRLGVMLHFADFLENVSPSFRESYLPVLAEFDSFDNTTKWRFREVLSGQLSQLCHTFTPEATFSTPSLLSENRAIICVDELADVLSGRMKVRLAAQANLDSEKRNATM
;
A
#
# COMPACT_ATOMS: atom_id res chain seq x y z
N MET A 1 -58.19 -3.58 3.92
CA MET A 1 -58.29 -3.86 2.47
C MET A 1 -57.19 -4.86 2.24
N ASP A 2 -57.57 -6.12 2.44
CA ASP A 2 -56.66 -7.26 2.44
C ASP A 2 -56.22 -7.51 1.00
N TYR A 3 -54.92 -7.45 0.76
CA TYR A 3 -54.32 -7.92 -0.47
C TYR A 3 -53.81 -9.32 -0.20
N GLU A 4 -54.62 -10.32 -0.56
CA GLU A 4 -54.18 -11.69 -0.75
C GLU A 4 -53.10 -11.68 -1.85
N LEU A 5 -51.87 -11.99 -1.45
CA LEU A 5 -50.81 -12.37 -2.38
C LEU A 5 -51.11 -13.79 -2.82
N ASP A 6 -51.41 -13.97 -4.11
CA ASP A 6 -51.54 -15.27 -4.77
C ASP A 6 -50.30 -16.12 -4.46
N ASN A 7 -50.51 -17.14 -3.63
CA ASN A 7 -49.48 -18.06 -3.14
C ASN A 7 -49.30 -19.27 -4.08
N GLU A 8 -49.64 -19.13 -5.37
CA GLU A 8 -49.59 -20.21 -6.37
C GLU A 8 -48.38 -20.14 -7.33
N GLY A 9 -47.44 -19.20 -7.11
CA GLY A 9 -46.20 -19.10 -7.90
C GLY A 9 -44.92 -19.58 -7.20
N LEU A 10 -44.97 -19.92 -5.91
CA LEU A 10 -43.76 -20.02 -5.06
C LEU A 10 -43.33 -21.45 -4.69
N MET A 11 -43.94 -22.48 -5.29
CA MET A 11 -43.56 -23.87 -5.07
C MET A 11 -43.63 -24.64 -6.37
N THR A 12 -42.55 -24.62 -7.16
CA THR A 12 -42.04 -25.73 -8.01
C THR A 12 -41.03 -25.18 -9.03
N LYS A 13 -39.74 -25.35 -8.73
CA LYS A 13 -38.67 -25.73 -9.68
C LYS A 13 -37.34 -25.93 -8.95
N GLU A 14 -37.35 -26.78 -7.93
CA GLU A 14 -36.19 -27.65 -7.71
C GLU A 14 -36.24 -28.72 -8.82
N SER A 15 -35.75 -28.38 -10.01
CA SER A 15 -35.51 -29.38 -11.04
C SER A 15 -34.25 -29.03 -11.82
N GLU A 16 -33.23 -29.87 -11.58
CA GLU A 16 -32.35 -30.43 -12.60
C GLU A 16 -31.22 -29.55 -13.15
N LEU A 17 -30.12 -29.48 -12.40
CA LEU A 17 -28.79 -29.54 -12.99
C LEU A 17 -28.00 -30.67 -12.33
N VAL A 18 -28.40 -31.91 -12.61
CA VAL A 18 -27.73 -33.15 -12.11
C VAL A 18 -26.25 -33.21 -12.51
N ASN A 19 -25.84 -32.47 -13.55
CA ASN A 19 -24.47 -32.45 -14.09
C ASN A 19 -23.81 -31.05 -14.06
N GLY A 20 -24.33 -30.10 -13.27
CA GLY A 20 -23.86 -28.71 -13.28
C GLY A 20 -24.32 -27.92 -14.52
N PRO A 21 -24.08 -26.60 -14.56
CA PRO A 21 -24.53 -25.74 -15.66
C PRO A 21 -23.75 -26.03 -16.95
N THR A 22 -24.46 -26.15 -18.06
CA THR A 22 -23.87 -26.27 -19.40
C THR A 22 -23.51 -24.89 -19.98
N PHE A 23 -22.71 -24.85 -21.04
CA PHE A 23 -22.38 -23.59 -21.73
C PHE A 23 -23.63 -22.88 -22.28
N GLU A 24 -24.65 -23.64 -22.69
CA GLU A 24 -25.93 -23.11 -23.17
C GLU A 24 -26.74 -22.47 -22.03
N ASP A 25 -26.62 -22.99 -20.80
CA ASP A 25 -27.25 -22.42 -19.61
C ASP A 25 -26.64 -21.06 -19.21
N LEU A 26 -25.41 -20.77 -19.69
CA LEU A 26 -24.73 -19.49 -19.49
C LEU A 26 -25.07 -18.45 -20.55
N ALA A 27 -25.85 -18.82 -21.59
CA ALA A 27 -26.24 -17.90 -22.64
C ALA A 27 -27.05 -16.72 -22.06
N ILE A 28 -26.58 -15.51 -22.33
CA ILE A 28 -27.27 -14.27 -21.99
C ILE A 28 -28.21 -13.88 -23.13
N ASP A 29 -29.37 -13.33 -22.76
CA ASP A 29 -30.32 -12.80 -23.72
C ASP A 29 -29.87 -11.39 -24.16
N ASP A 30 -29.19 -11.34 -25.30
CA ASP A 30 -28.67 -10.10 -25.90
C ASP A 30 -29.77 -9.13 -26.35
N SER A 31 -31.04 -9.56 -26.38
CA SER A 31 -32.17 -8.67 -26.69
C SER A 31 -32.59 -7.79 -25.51
N LEU A 32 -32.15 -8.12 -24.29
CA LEU A 32 -32.49 -7.38 -23.08
C LEU A 32 -31.66 -6.09 -22.96
N THR A 33 -32.28 -5.04 -22.42
CA THR A 33 -31.54 -3.87 -21.94
C THR A 33 -30.66 -4.24 -20.75
N ASP A 34 -29.65 -3.42 -20.43
CA ASP A 34 -28.78 -3.67 -19.27
C ASP A 34 -29.58 -3.79 -17.97
N LEU A 35 -30.61 -2.95 -17.79
CA LEU A 35 -31.51 -3.01 -16.64
C LEU A 35 -32.27 -4.33 -16.56
N GLN A 36 -32.86 -4.77 -17.67
CA GLN A 36 -33.59 -6.03 -17.73
C GLN A 36 -32.65 -7.22 -17.50
N ARG A 37 -31.44 -7.15 -18.05
CA ARG A 37 -30.41 -8.18 -17.88
C ARG A 37 -29.99 -8.29 -16.42
N VAL A 38 -29.63 -7.18 -15.78
CA VAL A 38 -29.28 -7.17 -14.35
C VAL A 38 -30.43 -7.69 -13.51
N THR A 39 -31.63 -7.12 -13.64
CA THR A 39 -32.80 -7.50 -12.82
C THR A 39 -33.14 -9.00 -12.96
N LYS A 40 -33.01 -9.56 -14.17
CA LYS A 40 -33.26 -10.98 -14.43
C LYS A 40 -32.18 -11.88 -13.86
N TYR A 41 -30.92 -11.62 -14.20
CA TYR A 41 -29.84 -12.59 -13.98
C TYR A 41 -29.22 -12.51 -12.58
N VAL A 42 -29.39 -11.42 -11.83
CA VAL A 42 -29.04 -11.41 -10.39
C VAL A 42 -29.94 -12.34 -9.56
N CYS A 43 -31.11 -12.71 -10.07
CA CYS A 43 -32.01 -13.69 -9.45
C CYS A 43 -31.84 -15.10 -10.04
N SER A 44 -30.82 -15.35 -10.87
CA SER A 44 -30.61 -16.65 -11.51
C SER A 44 -30.19 -17.73 -10.51
N ASN A 45 -30.59 -18.97 -10.75
CA ASN A 45 -30.10 -20.13 -10.02
C ASN A 45 -28.61 -20.43 -10.28
N ILE A 46 -28.00 -19.79 -11.29
CA ILE A 46 -26.59 -20.01 -11.65
C ILE A 46 -25.71 -18.94 -10.97
N PRO A 47 -24.82 -19.33 -10.05
CA PRO A 47 -23.94 -18.40 -9.33
C PRO A 47 -23.13 -17.48 -10.26
N LEU A 48 -22.57 -18.04 -11.33
CA LEU A 48 -21.75 -17.29 -12.28
C LEU A 48 -22.54 -16.17 -12.97
N GLN A 49 -23.81 -16.40 -13.29
CA GLN A 49 -24.68 -15.36 -13.85
C GLN A 49 -24.91 -14.26 -12.83
N ARG A 50 -25.22 -14.60 -11.57
CA ARG A 50 -25.39 -13.59 -10.51
C ARG A 50 -24.14 -12.74 -10.33
N VAL A 51 -22.96 -13.37 -10.24
CA VAL A 51 -21.67 -12.67 -10.08
C VAL A 51 -21.40 -11.70 -11.24
N ILE A 52 -21.62 -12.12 -12.49
CA ILE A 52 -21.40 -11.26 -13.67
C ILE A 52 -22.31 -10.03 -13.61
N HIS A 53 -23.58 -10.22 -13.29
CA HIS A 53 -24.57 -9.13 -13.34
C HIS A 53 -24.52 -8.23 -12.11
N VAL A 54 -24.06 -8.72 -10.95
CA VAL A 54 -23.68 -7.87 -9.81
C VAL A 54 -22.63 -6.86 -10.23
N LYS A 55 -21.60 -7.28 -10.98
CA LYS A 55 -20.53 -6.37 -11.45
C LYS A 55 -21.02 -5.28 -12.42
N MET A 56 -22.23 -5.45 -12.97
CA MET A 56 -22.86 -4.48 -13.87
C MET A 56 -23.76 -3.48 -13.15
N LEU A 57 -24.01 -3.64 -11.83
CA LEU A 57 -24.97 -2.82 -11.09
C LEU A 57 -24.67 -1.32 -11.20
N HIS A 58 -23.42 -0.92 -10.99
CA HIS A 58 -23.01 0.48 -11.07
C HIS A 58 -23.15 1.08 -12.48
N GLU A 59 -22.64 0.39 -13.50
CA GLU A 59 -22.71 0.88 -14.88
C GLU A 59 -24.17 0.95 -15.36
N THR A 60 -24.98 -0.03 -14.95
CA THR A 60 -26.42 -0.02 -15.21
C THR A 60 -27.09 1.16 -14.51
N ALA A 61 -26.74 1.46 -13.25
CA ALA A 61 -27.27 2.60 -12.51
C ALA A 61 -27.02 3.93 -13.24
N ARG A 62 -25.79 4.12 -13.75
CA ARG A 62 -25.44 5.29 -14.58
C ARG A 62 -26.27 5.38 -15.86
N SER A 63 -26.47 4.26 -16.54
CA SER A 63 -27.24 4.20 -17.79
C SER A 63 -28.73 4.50 -17.59
N VAL A 64 -29.34 3.99 -16.51
CA VAL A 64 -30.79 4.11 -16.26
C VAL A 64 -31.19 5.36 -15.48
N GLY A 65 -30.21 6.02 -14.84
CA GLY A 65 -30.42 7.22 -14.05
C GLY A 65 -30.94 6.98 -12.64
N PHE A 66 -31.01 8.07 -11.87
CA PHE A 66 -31.25 8.05 -10.42
C PHE A 66 -32.56 7.35 -10.03
N GLN A 67 -33.69 7.74 -10.66
CA GLN A 67 -35.01 7.25 -10.29
C GLN A 67 -35.12 5.73 -10.52
N ALA A 68 -34.73 5.24 -11.71
CA ALA A 68 -34.77 3.82 -12.00
C ALA A 68 -33.78 3.02 -11.14
N THR A 69 -32.63 3.60 -10.77
CA THR A 69 -31.70 2.98 -9.82
C THR A 69 -32.37 2.79 -8.46
N CYS A 70 -33.02 3.82 -7.94
CA CYS A 70 -33.71 3.76 -6.65
C CYS A 70 -34.86 2.74 -6.66
N ASP A 71 -35.66 2.74 -7.72
CA ASP A 71 -36.88 1.94 -7.81
C ASP A 71 -36.61 0.47 -8.17
N GLN A 72 -35.55 0.18 -8.94
CA GLN A 72 -35.35 -1.14 -9.54
C GLN A 72 -34.03 -1.80 -9.16
N LEU A 73 -32.93 -1.05 -8.97
CA LEU A 73 -31.63 -1.64 -8.66
C LEU A 73 -31.36 -1.75 -7.17
N LEU A 74 -31.63 -0.70 -6.39
CA LEU A 74 -31.40 -0.72 -4.94
C LEU A 74 -32.20 -1.80 -4.19
N PRO A 75 -33.44 -2.18 -4.58
CA PRO A 75 -34.14 -3.31 -3.97
C PRO A 75 -33.45 -4.66 -4.18
N LEU A 76 -32.63 -4.81 -5.22
CA LEU A 76 -31.91 -6.05 -5.51
C LEU A 76 -30.74 -6.29 -4.54
N LEU A 77 -30.23 -5.25 -3.88
CA LEU A 77 -29.05 -5.36 -3.02
C LEU A 77 -29.31 -6.20 -1.76
N GLU A 78 -30.50 -6.13 -1.17
CA GLU A 78 -30.84 -6.87 0.05
C GLU A 78 -30.73 -8.40 -0.13
N PRO A 79 -31.39 -9.04 -1.13
CA PRO A 79 -31.22 -10.47 -1.36
C PRO A 79 -29.80 -10.83 -1.77
N LEU A 80 -29.09 -9.95 -2.48
CA LEU A 80 -27.72 -10.17 -2.93
C LEU A 80 -26.70 -10.14 -1.79
N VAL A 81 -26.91 -9.30 -0.78
CA VAL A 81 -26.13 -9.29 0.47
C VAL A 81 -26.34 -10.59 1.26
N CYS A 82 -27.46 -11.28 1.06
CA CYS A 82 -27.78 -12.54 1.72
C CYS A 82 -27.60 -13.76 0.78
N ASP A 83 -26.90 -13.60 -0.34
CA ASP A 83 -26.74 -14.67 -1.32
C ASP A 83 -26.04 -15.88 -0.70
N VAL A 84 -26.46 -17.09 -1.06
CA VAL A 84 -25.86 -18.34 -0.54
C VAL A 84 -24.38 -18.46 -0.95
N GLU A 85 -24.00 -17.89 -2.09
CA GLU A 85 -22.65 -17.94 -2.64
C GLU A 85 -21.83 -16.74 -2.17
N TYR A 86 -20.76 -16.99 -1.42
CA TYR A 86 -19.92 -15.92 -0.87
C TYR A 86 -19.30 -15.03 -1.96
N VAL A 87 -19.02 -15.59 -3.15
CA VAL A 87 -18.44 -14.84 -4.28
C VAL A 87 -19.41 -13.77 -4.78
N VAL A 88 -20.73 -14.04 -4.72
CA VAL A 88 -21.75 -13.03 -5.03
C VAL A 88 -21.69 -11.92 -3.99
N ARG A 89 -21.76 -12.27 -2.69
CA ARG A 89 -21.71 -11.30 -1.58
C ARG A 89 -20.45 -10.44 -1.62
N GLN A 90 -19.29 -11.05 -1.90
CA GLN A 90 -18.01 -10.35 -2.07
C GLN A 90 -18.10 -9.32 -3.20
N HIS A 91 -18.65 -9.68 -4.35
CA HIS A 91 -18.77 -8.74 -5.47
C HIS A 91 -19.83 -7.67 -5.24
N VAL A 92 -20.88 -7.96 -4.46
CA VAL A 92 -21.89 -6.97 -4.06
C VAL A 92 -21.27 -5.92 -3.14
N ALA A 93 -20.40 -6.33 -2.21
CA ALA A 93 -19.66 -5.41 -1.35
C ALA A 93 -18.95 -4.33 -2.20
N LEU A 94 -18.21 -4.77 -3.22
CA LEU A 94 -17.45 -3.91 -4.12
C LEU A 94 -18.31 -2.99 -5.02
N GLN A 95 -19.63 -3.17 -5.05
CA GLN A 95 -20.53 -2.26 -5.77
C GLN A 95 -21.00 -1.08 -4.92
N PHE A 96 -20.88 -1.13 -3.59
CA PHE A 96 -21.40 -0.06 -2.73
C PHE A 96 -20.72 1.29 -2.98
N PRO A 97 -19.38 1.44 -2.95
CA PRO A 97 -18.73 2.74 -3.13
C PRO A 97 -19.11 3.45 -4.44
N PRO A 98 -19.03 2.81 -5.63
CA PRO A 98 -19.36 3.50 -6.86
C PRO A 98 -20.86 3.81 -7.00
N LEU A 99 -21.76 2.97 -6.44
CA LEU A 99 -23.19 3.27 -6.36
C LEU A 99 -23.46 4.49 -5.46
N CYS A 100 -22.80 4.57 -4.31
CA CYS A 100 -22.91 5.74 -3.42
C CYS A 100 -22.49 7.02 -4.13
N GLN A 101 -21.34 6.97 -4.81
CA GLN A 101 -20.83 8.11 -5.59
C GLN A 101 -21.84 8.55 -6.65
N PHE A 102 -22.37 7.62 -7.44
CA PHE A 102 -23.38 7.93 -8.46
C PHE A 102 -24.64 8.58 -7.85
N LEU A 103 -25.16 8.03 -6.76
CA LEU A 103 -26.36 8.56 -6.11
C LEU A 103 -26.15 9.98 -5.59
N LEU A 104 -24.98 10.26 -4.99
CA LEU A 104 -24.62 11.60 -4.51
C LEU A 104 -24.41 12.60 -5.64
N GLU A 105 -23.82 12.17 -6.76
CA GLU A 105 -23.62 13.02 -7.93
C GLU A 105 -24.96 13.37 -8.62
N ALA A 106 -25.91 12.44 -8.64
CA ALA A 106 -27.17 12.61 -9.34
C ALA A 106 -28.23 13.37 -8.53
N ASP A 107 -28.33 13.12 -7.22
CA ASP A 107 -29.19 13.86 -6.29
C ASP A 107 -28.52 13.89 -4.90
N PRO A 108 -27.82 14.98 -4.54
CA PRO A 108 -27.03 15.04 -3.31
C PRO A 108 -27.84 14.79 -2.03
N ASP A 109 -29.04 15.36 -1.91
CA ASP A 109 -29.82 15.28 -0.67
C ASP A 109 -30.47 13.91 -0.50
N THR A 110 -31.10 13.40 -1.57
CA THR A 110 -31.74 12.08 -1.53
C THR A 110 -30.67 10.97 -1.53
N GLY A 111 -29.62 11.12 -2.33
CA GLY A 111 -28.50 10.19 -2.41
C GLY A 111 -27.78 10.05 -1.07
N TYR A 112 -27.56 11.16 -0.34
CA TYR A 112 -26.97 11.12 0.99
C TYR A 112 -27.85 10.38 2.00
N ARG A 113 -29.17 10.58 1.94
CA ARG A 113 -30.12 9.82 2.77
C ARG A 113 -30.06 8.32 2.46
N VAL A 114 -30.03 7.95 1.18
CA VAL A 114 -29.92 6.54 0.76
C VAL A 114 -28.60 5.91 1.22
N LEU A 115 -27.49 6.65 1.14
CA LEU A 115 -26.19 6.22 1.67
C LEU A 115 -26.32 5.82 3.15
N LEU A 116 -26.83 6.73 3.99
CA LEU A 116 -26.90 6.52 5.44
C LEU A 116 -27.95 5.49 5.86
N GLU A 117 -29.15 5.54 5.28
CA GLU A 117 -30.30 4.75 5.73
C GLU A 117 -30.38 3.37 5.08
N LYS A 118 -29.72 3.15 3.94
CA LYS A 118 -29.81 1.90 3.18
C LYS A 118 -28.46 1.25 2.90
N LEU A 119 -27.51 1.98 2.31
CA LEU A 119 -26.26 1.36 1.84
C LEU A 119 -25.30 1.02 2.98
N ILE A 120 -25.15 1.91 3.97
CA ILE A 120 -24.34 1.65 5.17
C ILE A 120 -24.85 0.42 5.94
N PRO A 121 -26.17 0.29 6.25
CA PRO A 121 -26.69 -0.93 6.88
C PRO A 121 -26.45 -2.21 6.08
N LEU A 122 -26.52 -2.15 4.74
CA LEU A 122 -26.27 -3.31 3.89
C LEU A 122 -24.80 -3.74 3.90
N VAL A 123 -23.85 -2.82 3.77
CA VAL A 123 -22.42 -3.16 3.87
C VAL A 123 -22.06 -3.62 5.28
N THR A 124 -22.71 -3.09 6.32
CA THR A 124 -22.52 -3.52 7.73
C THR A 124 -22.78 -5.02 7.91
N LYS A 125 -23.80 -5.57 7.24
CA LYS A 125 -24.06 -7.02 7.26
C LYS A 125 -22.89 -7.81 6.69
N LEU A 126 -22.28 -7.34 5.60
CA LEU A 126 -21.15 -8.00 4.95
C LEU A 126 -19.83 -7.85 5.72
N VAL A 127 -19.66 -6.78 6.50
CA VAL A 127 -18.49 -6.64 7.39
C VAL A 127 -18.48 -7.73 8.48
N SER A 128 -19.66 -8.26 8.84
CA SER A 128 -19.83 -9.35 9.81
C SER A 128 -20.07 -10.72 9.14
N ASP A 129 -19.73 -10.86 7.86
CA ASP A 129 -19.92 -12.12 7.12
C ASP A 129 -19.07 -13.26 7.67
N ASP A 130 -19.46 -14.51 7.45
CA ASP A 130 -18.69 -15.69 7.85
C ASP A 130 -17.41 -15.88 7.02
N GLN A 131 -17.41 -15.45 5.75
CA GLN A 131 -16.28 -15.63 4.83
C GLN A 131 -15.33 -14.43 4.88
N HIS A 132 -14.02 -14.73 4.94
CA HIS A 132 -12.97 -13.73 5.05
C HIS A 132 -12.92 -12.77 3.86
N GLU A 133 -13.08 -13.32 2.66
CA GLU A 133 -13.07 -12.58 1.40
C GLU A 133 -14.19 -11.54 1.34
N VAL A 134 -15.36 -11.89 1.89
CA VAL A 134 -16.52 -10.98 1.95
C VAL A 134 -16.26 -9.87 2.96
N ARG A 135 -15.83 -10.21 4.19
CA ARG A 135 -15.50 -9.21 5.22
C ARG A 135 -14.41 -8.25 4.75
N SER A 136 -13.38 -8.76 4.07
CA SER A 136 -12.29 -7.94 3.54
C SER A 136 -12.81 -6.93 2.51
N ALA A 137 -13.58 -7.39 1.52
CA ALA A 137 -14.15 -6.52 0.49
C ALA A 137 -15.14 -5.50 1.06
N ALA A 138 -15.95 -5.91 2.05
CA ALA A 138 -16.88 -5.03 2.74
C ALA A 138 -16.17 -3.98 3.61
N SER A 139 -15.07 -4.35 4.27
CA SER A 139 -14.27 -3.41 5.07
C SER A 139 -13.60 -2.35 4.20
N GLU A 140 -13.04 -2.74 3.05
CA GLU A 140 -12.50 -1.81 2.05
C GLU A 140 -13.58 -0.87 1.54
N SER A 141 -14.75 -1.43 1.18
CA SER A 141 -15.90 -0.65 0.71
C SER A 141 -16.41 0.33 1.78
N LEU A 142 -16.44 -0.07 3.05
CA LEU A 142 -16.85 0.80 4.16
C LEU A 142 -15.87 1.97 4.34
N VAL A 143 -14.56 1.74 4.19
CA VAL A 143 -13.55 2.81 4.23
C VAL A 143 -13.76 3.81 3.09
N GLU A 144 -13.95 3.33 1.86
CA GLU A 144 -14.24 4.21 0.72
C GLU A 144 -15.55 4.99 0.90
N MET A 145 -16.60 4.34 1.40
CA MET A 145 -17.88 4.98 1.70
C MET A 145 -17.75 6.02 2.81
N ALA A 146 -16.88 5.81 3.80
CA ALA A 146 -16.65 6.78 4.88
C ALA A 146 -16.13 8.12 4.34
N ALA A 147 -15.41 8.13 3.22
CA ALA A 147 -15.00 9.38 2.54
C ALA A 147 -16.20 10.20 2.01
N LEU A 148 -17.36 9.56 1.83
CA LEU A 148 -18.59 10.18 1.35
C LEU A 148 -19.53 10.60 2.50
N VAL A 149 -19.21 10.21 3.74
CA VAL A 149 -19.99 10.52 4.94
C VAL A 149 -19.48 11.83 5.58
N LYS A 150 -20.39 12.74 5.91
CA LYS A 150 -20.06 13.99 6.60
C LYS A 150 -19.47 13.71 7.98
N LEU A 151 -18.58 14.59 8.45
CA LEU A 151 -17.84 14.41 9.69
C LEU A 151 -18.76 14.21 10.90
N GLU A 152 -19.87 14.97 10.98
CA GLU A 152 -20.86 14.87 12.05
C GLU A 152 -21.56 13.49 12.13
N ASP A 153 -21.64 12.78 11.01
CA ASP A 153 -22.35 11.50 10.89
C ASP A 153 -21.41 10.28 11.05
N GLN A 154 -20.08 10.49 10.98
CA GLN A 154 -19.06 9.44 11.10
C GLN A 154 -19.23 8.62 12.39
N GLY A 155 -19.44 9.30 13.52
CA GLY A 155 -19.59 8.65 14.82
C GLY A 155 -20.82 7.74 14.87
N GLN A 156 -21.97 8.22 14.41
CA GLN A 156 -23.23 7.51 14.52
C GLN A 156 -23.37 6.37 13.49
N HIS A 157 -22.87 6.57 12.27
CA HIS A 157 -23.11 5.65 11.16
C HIS A 157 -21.94 4.74 10.82
N VAL A 158 -20.70 5.14 11.12
CA VAL A 158 -19.51 4.38 10.73
C VAL A 158 -18.81 3.77 11.95
N LEU A 159 -18.51 4.57 12.98
CA LEU A 159 -17.83 4.08 14.18
C LEU A 159 -18.66 3.01 14.93
N THR A 160 -19.98 3.15 14.97
CA THR A 160 -20.89 2.18 15.62
C THR A 160 -20.86 0.79 14.97
N ILE A 161 -20.35 0.66 13.74
CA ILE A 161 -20.15 -0.63 13.06
C ILE A 161 -18.91 -1.34 13.60
N VAL A 162 -17.86 -0.60 13.91
CA VAL A 162 -16.54 -1.14 14.29
C VAL A 162 -16.51 -1.57 15.75
N LEU A 163 -17.16 -0.81 16.63
CA LEU A 163 -17.15 -1.04 18.09
C LEU A 163 -17.59 -2.46 18.51
N PRO A 164 -18.67 -3.04 17.98
CA PRO A 164 -19.08 -4.40 18.34
C PRO A 164 -18.09 -5.46 17.87
N LEU A 165 -17.47 -5.27 16.70
CA LEU A 165 -16.49 -6.20 16.14
C LEU A 165 -15.23 -6.27 16.99
N ALA A 166 -14.81 -5.14 17.56
CA ALA A 166 -13.64 -5.05 18.45
C ALA A 166 -13.85 -5.80 19.78
N HIS A 167 -15.11 -5.91 20.22
CA HIS A 167 -15.51 -6.48 21.50
C HIS A 167 -16.20 -7.85 21.35
N ASP A 168 -16.08 -8.50 20.20
CA ASP A 168 -16.63 -9.84 20.04
C ASP A 168 -15.78 -10.85 20.83
N ASP A 169 -16.35 -11.42 21.89
CA ASP A 169 -15.64 -12.32 22.81
C ASP A 169 -15.24 -13.64 22.14
N ASP A 170 -16.04 -14.12 21.18
CA ASP A 170 -15.93 -15.47 20.62
C ASP A 170 -15.19 -15.48 19.27
N ASN A 171 -15.27 -14.40 18.50
CA ASN A 171 -14.80 -14.34 17.12
C ASN A 171 -13.55 -13.46 16.96
N GLU A 172 -12.37 -14.08 17.06
CA GLU A 172 -11.08 -13.41 16.84
C GLU A 172 -10.98 -12.73 15.46
N GLN A 173 -11.72 -13.25 14.47
CA GLN A 173 -11.65 -12.76 13.11
C GLN A 173 -12.46 -11.47 12.91
N PHE A 174 -13.50 -11.25 13.72
CA PHE A 174 -14.18 -9.95 13.80
C PHE A 174 -13.29 -8.91 14.47
N ARG A 175 -12.59 -9.29 15.55
CA ARG A 175 -11.61 -8.38 16.19
C ARG A 175 -10.46 -8.00 15.25
N ILE A 176 -9.98 -8.94 14.42
CA ILE A 176 -9.01 -8.65 13.34
C ILE A 176 -9.59 -7.66 12.32
N SER A 177 -10.83 -7.85 11.87
CA SER A 177 -11.50 -6.90 10.98
C SER A 177 -11.66 -5.52 11.62
N ALA A 178 -11.98 -5.46 12.91
CA ALA A 178 -12.10 -4.20 13.66
C ALA A 178 -10.78 -3.43 13.70
N VAL A 179 -9.66 -4.12 13.95
CA VAL A 179 -8.31 -3.52 13.90
C VAL A 179 -8.03 -2.88 12.54
N ALA A 180 -8.29 -3.61 11.45
CA ALA A 180 -8.07 -3.10 10.09
C ALA A 180 -8.96 -1.89 9.80
N LEU A 181 -10.23 -1.94 10.22
CA LEU A 181 -11.19 -0.85 10.07
C LEU A 181 -10.79 0.39 10.87
N TYR A 182 -10.36 0.27 12.13
CA TYR A 182 -9.88 1.42 12.89
C TYR A 182 -8.71 2.13 12.20
N ASN A 183 -7.79 1.38 11.61
CA ASN A 183 -6.67 1.98 10.87
C ASN A 183 -7.11 2.59 9.53
N GLY A 184 -8.01 1.95 8.78
CA GLY A 184 -8.54 2.50 7.52
C GLY A 184 -9.41 3.74 7.71
N LEU A 185 -10.19 3.79 8.79
CA LEU A 185 -11.16 4.85 9.07
C LEU A 185 -10.60 5.99 9.91
N ALA A 186 -9.39 5.84 10.48
CA ALA A 186 -8.81 6.82 11.41
C ALA A 186 -8.90 8.26 10.87
N GLU A 187 -8.43 8.50 9.65
CA GLU A 187 -8.41 9.85 9.07
C GLU A 187 -9.83 10.41 8.84
N HIS A 188 -10.80 9.56 8.52
CA HIS A 188 -12.21 9.95 8.35
C HIS A 188 -12.89 10.31 9.67
N PHE A 189 -12.53 9.62 10.75
CA PHE A 189 -12.98 9.95 12.11
C PHE A 189 -12.42 11.28 12.62
N GLY A 190 -11.28 11.71 12.10
CA GLY A 190 -10.57 12.90 12.56
C GLY A 190 -10.03 12.75 13.99
N PRO A 191 -9.35 13.79 14.51
CA PRO A 191 -8.63 13.69 15.79
C PRO A 191 -9.54 13.38 16.98
N GLU A 192 -10.72 14.00 17.07
CA GLU A 192 -11.60 13.87 18.25
C GLU A 192 -12.08 12.44 18.45
N LEU A 193 -12.74 11.85 17.46
CA LEU A 193 -13.23 10.47 17.52
C LEU A 193 -12.07 9.47 17.60
N CYS A 194 -10.97 9.72 16.88
CA CYS A 194 -9.81 8.85 16.91
C CYS A 194 -9.17 8.78 18.30
N GLN A 195 -8.98 9.94 18.96
CA GLN A 195 -8.45 10.00 20.32
C GLN A 195 -9.41 9.37 21.35
N GLN A 196 -10.71 9.63 21.22
CA GLN A 196 -11.70 9.16 22.18
C GLN A 196 -12.00 7.66 22.08
N PHE A 197 -11.98 7.10 20.86
CA PHE A 197 -12.40 5.72 20.62
C PHE A 197 -11.29 4.86 20.03
N CYS A 198 -10.68 5.23 18.90
CA CYS A 198 -9.70 4.36 18.24
C CYS A 198 -8.44 4.09 19.09
N VAL A 199 -7.95 5.09 19.83
CA VAL A 199 -6.76 4.93 20.68
C VAL A 199 -6.99 3.95 21.83
N PRO A 200 -8.04 4.08 22.67
CA PRO A 200 -8.36 3.08 23.68
C PRO A 200 -8.53 1.67 23.10
N GLU A 201 -9.23 1.54 21.98
CA GLU A 201 -9.53 0.26 21.34
C GLU A 201 -8.28 -0.44 20.81
N LEU A 202 -7.40 0.27 20.10
CA LEU A 202 -6.13 -0.31 19.65
C LEU A 202 -5.23 -0.73 20.82
N ILE A 203 -5.25 -0.01 21.94
CA ILE A 203 -4.49 -0.38 23.13
C ILE A 203 -5.06 -1.66 23.74
N SER A 204 -6.38 -1.78 23.84
CA SER A 204 -7.06 -3.00 24.29
C SER A 204 -6.70 -4.19 23.40
N LEU A 205 -6.83 -4.04 22.08
CA LEU A 205 -6.56 -5.08 21.09
C LEU A 205 -5.06 -5.46 21.02
N SER A 206 -4.15 -4.55 21.43
CA SER A 206 -2.73 -4.87 21.56
C SER A 206 -2.41 -5.86 22.68
N GLU A 207 -3.36 -6.06 23.61
CA GLU A 207 -3.25 -6.98 24.75
C GLU A 207 -4.19 -8.19 24.59
N ASP A 208 -4.79 -8.37 23.40
CA ASP A 208 -5.74 -9.44 23.12
C ASP A 208 -5.14 -10.83 23.44
N PRO A 209 -5.91 -11.76 24.04
CA PRO A 209 -5.41 -13.11 24.31
C PRO A 209 -4.96 -13.86 23.05
N VAL A 210 -5.56 -13.55 21.89
CA VAL A 210 -5.26 -14.17 20.60
C VAL A 210 -4.13 -13.43 19.90
N PHE A 211 -3.01 -14.13 19.66
CA PHE A 211 -1.82 -13.54 19.04
C PHE A 211 -2.07 -13.03 17.60
N ARG A 212 -3.06 -13.58 16.87
CA ARG A 212 -3.43 -13.12 15.53
C ARG A 212 -4.03 -11.71 15.57
N VAL A 213 -4.84 -11.42 16.58
CA VAL A 213 -5.38 -10.07 16.83
C VAL A 213 -4.22 -9.13 17.15
N ARG A 214 -3.37 -9.47 18.14
CA ARG A 214 -2.19 -8.66 18.49
C ARG A 214 -1.24 -8.41 17.31
N LYS A 215 -1.02 -9.43 16.47
CA LYS A 215 -0.24 -9.31 15.23
C LYS A 215 -0.90 -8.31 14.27
N SER A 216 -2.22 -8.41 14.06
CA SER A 216 -2.96 -7.46 13.24
C SER A 216 -2.84 -6.05 13.82
N THR A 217 -2.96 -5.90 15.13
CA THR A 217 -2.85 -4.61 15.83
C THR A 217 -1.49 -3.98 15.58
N ALA A 218 -0.39 -4.74 15.69
CA ALA A 218 0.95 -4.26 15.37
C ALA A 218 1.07 -3.70 13.94
N LEU A 219 0.39 -4.30 12.97
CA LEU A 219 0.37 -3.86 11.57
C LEU A 219 -0.50 -2.62 11.32
N SER A 220 -1.34 -2.23 12.28
CA SER A 220 -2.40 -1.24 12.12
C SER A 220 -2.24 -0.02 13.05
N PHE A 221 -1.00 0.30 13.46
CA PHE A 221 -0.71 1.49 14.28
C PHE A 221 -0.64 2.81 13.50
N SER A 222 -0.31 2.78 12.21
CA SER A 222 0.19 3.96 11.50
C SER A 222 -0.81 5.10 11.42
N ASN A 223 -2.03 4.84 10.95
CA ASN A 223 -3.00 5.89 10.66
C ASN A 223 -3.65 6.40 11.94
N VAL A 224 -3.86 5.52 12.92
CA VAL A 224 -4.34 5.93 14.25
C VAL A 224 -3.30 6.78 14.95
N CYS A 225 -2.01 6.42 14.93
CA CYS A 225 -0.96 7.28 15.49
C CYS A 225 -0.91 8.66 14.82
N LYS A 226 -0.97 8.69 13.49
CA LYS A 226 -0.96 9.94 12.71
C LYS A 226 -2.16 10.83 13.07
N THR A 227 -3.36 10.25 13.14
CA THR A 227 -4.61 11.02 13.34
C THR A 227 -4.80 11.44 14.80
N ALA A 228 -4.44 10.58 15.76
CA ALA A 228 -4.53 10.89 17.18
C ALA A 228 -3.62 12.07 17.58
N GLY A 229 -2.55 12.30 16.80
CA GLY A 229 -1.58 13.35 17.04
C GLY A 229 -0.37 12.87 17.84
N VAL A 230 0.73 13.60 17.69
CA VAL A 230 2.06 13.21 18.17
C VAL A 230 2.09 12.94 19.68
N GLU A 231 1.49 13.84 20.48
CA GLU A 231 1.54 13.74 21.95
C GLU A 231 0.83 12.48 22.47
N LEU A 232 -0.42 12.26 22.04
CA LEU A 232 -1.18 11.10 22.50
C LEU A 232 -0.57 9.79 21.99
N SER A 233 -0.06 9.80 20.75
CA SER A 233 0.66 8.65 20.20
C SER A 233 1.88 8.32 21.04
N ARG A 234 2.72 9.32 21.35
CA ARG A 234 3.90 9.19 22.20
C ARG A 234 3.56 8.66 23.59
N GLU A 235 2.54 9.22 24.23
CA GLU A 235 2.19 8.90 25.62
C GLU A 235 1.44 7.57 25.78
N ARG A 236 0.67 7.15 24.77
CA ARG A 236 -0.28 6.04 24.90
C ARG A 236 -0.09 4.90 23.91
N LEU A 237 0.09 5.22 22.62
CA LEU A 237 0.23 4.20 21.58
C LEU A 237 1.64 3.59 21.56
N ILE A 238 2.70 4.39 21.70
CA ILE A 238 4.08 3.86 21.72
C ILE A 238 4.33 2.89 22.88
N PRO A 239 3.87 3.15 24.12
CA PRO A 239 3.98 2.15 25.18
C PRO A 239 3.28 0.82 24.85
N ALA A 240 2.13 0.85 24.14
CA ALA A 240 1.45 -0.36 23.67
C ALA A 240 2.24 -1.08 22.58
N PHE A 241 2.75 -0.33 21.59
CA PHE A 241 3.63 -0.88 20.56
C PHE A 241 4.92 -1.51 21.14
N HIS A 242 5.49 -0.90 22.18
CA HIS A 242 6.65 -1.45 22.91
C HIS A 242 6.30 -2.73 23.69
N ARG A 243 5.05 -2.97 24.08
CA ARG A 243 4.64 -4.27 24.63
C ARG A 243 4.58 -5.32 23.53
N LEU A 244 3.97 -5.00 22.38
CA LEU A 244 3.91 -5.89 21.21
C LEU A 244 5.31 -6.24 20.66
N SER A 245 6.26 -5.32 20.69
CA SER A 245 7.64 -5.60 20.25
C SER A 245 8.36 -6.64 21.11
N LYS A 246 7.87 -6.89 22.32
CA LYS A 246 8.38 -7.89 23.27
C LYS A 246 7.45 -9.09 23.43
N ASP A 247 6.47 -9.26 22.53
CA ASP A 247 5.52 -10.36 22.56
C ASP A 247 6.23 -11.72 22.50
N ASP A 248 5.72 -12.73 23.21
CA ASP A 248 6.28 -14.07 23.20
C ASP A 248 6.25 -14.71 21.79
N ILE A 249 5.27 -14.33 20.97
CA ILE A 249 5.08 -14.84 19.61
C ILE A 249 5.93 -14.03 18.62
N TRP A 250 6.91 -14.70 18.01
CA TRP A 250 7.79 -14.08 17.01
C TRP A 250 7.05 -13.43 15.85
N GLY A 251 5.86 -13.95 15.49
CA GLY A 251 5.03 -13.40 14.41
C GLY A 251 4.48 -12.01 14.72
N VAL A 252 4.25 -11.70 15.99
CA VAL A 252 3.84 -10.36 16.46
C VAL A 252 5.07 -9.44 16.47
N ARG A 253 6.20 -9.88 17.02
CA ARG A 253 7.45 -9.10 17.01
C ARG A 253 7.92 -8.78 15.58
N LYS A 254 7.78 -9.72 14.65
CA LYS A 254 8.04 -9.52 13.22
C LYS A 254 7.16 -8.41 12.64
N ALA A 255 5.87 -8.42 12.94
CA ALA A 255 4.95 -7.37 12.51
C ALA A 255 5.36 -5.98 13.07
N CYS A 256 5.82 -5.90 14.32
CA CYS A 256 6.39 -4.67 14.84
C CYS A 256 7.63 -4.22 14.07
N ALA A 257 8.54 -5.12 13.72
CA ALA A 257 9.71 -4.79 12.91
C ALA A 257 9.31 -4.26 11.51
N GLU A 258 8.32 -4.87 10.88
CA GLU A 258 7.79 -4.45 9.57
C GLU A 258 7.13 -3.06 9.60
N CYS A 259 6.47 -2.70 10.71
CA CYS A 259 5.77 -1.42 10.84
C CYS A 259 6.56 -0.32 11.56
N LEU A 260 7.80 -0.59 11.98
CA LEU A 260 8.60 0.35 12.78
C LEU A 260 8.75 1.72 12.12
N VAL A 261 8.92 1.75 10.80
CA VAL A 261 9.09 2.98 10.01
C VAL A 261 7.81 3.82 10.04
N ASN A 262 6.65 3.20 9.85
CA ASN A 262 5.38 3.90 9.88
C ASN A 262 5.09 4.47 11.27
N VAL A 263 5.47 3.75 12.33
CA VAL A 263 5.39 4.24 13.71
C VAL A 263 6.35 5.42 13.94
N ALA A 264 7.58 5.35 13.41
CA ALA A 264 8.54 6.45 13.49
C ALA A 264 8.00 7.73 12.85
N LEU A 265 7.38 7.63 11.67
CA LEU A 265 6.81 8.78 10.96
C LEU A 265 5.63 9.42 11.69
N ALA A 266 4.97 8.71 12.61
CA ALA A 266 3.92 9.25 13.46
C ALA A 266 4.43 9.97 14.73
N LEU A 267 5.75 9.93 14.99
CA LEU A 267 6.39 10.64 16.10
C LEU A 267 7.07 11.93 15.64
N ALA A 268 7.24 12.86 16.60
CA ALA A 268 8.10 14.01 16.42
C ALA A 268 9.53 13.53 16.09
N PRO A 269 10.23 14.18 15.14
CA PRO A 269 11.59 13.79 14.75
C PRO A 269 12.53 13.59 15.95
N ALA A 270 12.48 14.49 16.94
CA ALA A 270 13.31 14.44 18.14
C ALA A 270 13.08 13.20 19.03
N ASP A 271 11.89 12.59 18.98
CA ASP A 271 11.54 11.42 19.79
C ASP A 271 11.88 10.08 19.11
N ARG A 272 12.02 10.07 17.78
CA ARG A 272 12.18 8.82 16.98
C ARG A 272 13.36 7.99 17.44
N GLY A 273 14.56 8.59 17.45
CA GLY A 273 15.78 7.91 17.87
C GLY A 273 15.68 7.34 19.29
N PRO A 274 15.48 8.20 20.32
CA PRO A 274 15.43 7.78 21.71
C PRO A 274 14.38 6.69 22.02
N MET A 275 13.24 6.69 21.33
CA MET A 275 12.16 5.73 21.59
C MET A 275 12.27 4.44 20.76
N LEU A 276 12.79 4.50 19.53
CA LEU A 276 12.68 3.40 18.57
C LEU A 276 14.00 2.67 18.29
N ILE A 277 15.16 3.31 18.48
CA ILE A 277 16.46 2.63 18.30
C ILE A 277 16.59 1.40 19.22
N PRO A 278 16.26 1.47 20.52
CA PRO A 278 16.34 0.28 21.39
C PRO A 278 15.41 -0.86 20.94
N LEU A 279 14.26 -0.53 20.32
CA LEU A 279 13.37 -1.53 19.75
C LEU A 279 13.99 -2.17 18.51
N PHE A 280 14.55 -1.35 17.61
CA PHE A 280 15.26 -1.82 16.43
C PHE A 280 16.40 -2.79 16.80
N GLU A 281 17.23 -2.42 17.76
CA GLU A 281 18.33 -3.24 18.28
C GLU A 281 17.84 -4.56 18.90
N SER A 282 16.64 -4.57 19.50
CA SER A 282 16.03 -5.81 19.98
C SER A 282 15.61 -6.72 18.82
N PHE A 283 15.11 -6.16 17.72
CA PHE A 283 14.67 -6.94 16.56
C PHE A 283 15.84 -7.51 15.75
N ILE A 284 16.91 -6.74 15.58
CA ILE A 284 18.10 -7.20 14.83
C ILE A 284 18.83 -8.33 15.58
N ASN A 285 18.75 -8.35 16.91
CA ASN A 285 19.30 -9.38 17.78
C ASN A 285 18.25 -10.43 18.22
N ASP A 286 17.06 -10.44 17.61
CA ASP A 286 15.98 -11.34 18.01
C ASP A 286 16.35 -12.81 17.82
N SER A 287 15.89 -13.68 18.73
CA SER A 287 16.00 -15.13 18.62
C SER A 287 15.51 -15.70 17.28
N SER A 288 14.42 -15.13 16.74
CA SER A 288 13.78 -15.57 15.51
C SER A 288 14.45 -14.94 14.30
N ARG A 289 14.93 -15.79 13.40
CA ARG A 289 15.50 -15.38 12.11
C ARG A 289 14.55 -14.49 11.31
N TRP A 290 13.24 -14.73 11.39
CA TRP A 290 12.24 -13.97 10.63
C TRP A 290 12.04 -12.56 11.16
N VAL A 291 12.25 -12.33 12.45
CA VAL A 291 12.20 -10.99 13.06
C VAL A 291 13.46 -10.21 12.66
N ARG A 292 14.64 -10.84 12.75
CA ARG A 292 15.90 -10.25 12.29
C ARG A 292 15.83 -9.85 10.81
N MET A 293 15.27 -10.73 9.97
CA MET A 293 15.03 -10.45 8.55
C MET A 293 14.21 -9.16 8.34
N ALA A 294 13.05 -9.07 9.00
CA ALA A 294 12.17 -7.90 8.89
C ALA A 294 12.84 -6.61 9.39
N ALA A 295 13.65 -6.69 10.45
CA ALA A 295 14.43 -5.56 10.94
C ALA A 295 15.42 -5.07 9.88
N TYR A 296 16.20 -5.97 9.28
CA TYR A 296 17.14 -5.62 8.21
C TYR A 296 16.43 -5.05 6.97
N GLN A 297 15.30 -5.62 6.56
CA GLN A 297 14.51 -5.09 5.44
C GLN A 297 14.02 -3.65 5.70
N SER A 298 13.76 -3.31 6.95
CA SER A 298 13.26 -1.99 7.36
C SER A 298 14.36 -1.01 7.78
N LEU A 299 15.62 -1.44 7.89
CA LEU A 299 16.71 -0.63 8.43
C LEU A 299 17.00 0.61 7.59
N GLY A 300 17.07 0.47 6.26
CA GLY A 300 17.30 1.60 5.36
C GLY A 300 16.24 2.72 5.49
N PRO A 301 14.94 2.41 5.32
CA PRO A 301 13.88 3.38 5.50
C PRO A 301 13.79 3.90 6.95
N PHE A 302 14.11 3.08 7.94
CA PHE A 302 14.16 3.51 9.34
C PHE A 302 15.25 4.57 9.57
N LEU A 303 16.45 4.35 9.02
CA LEU A 303 17.53 5.34 9.07
C LEU A 303 17.14 6.66 8.39
N ALA A 304 16.45 6.59 7.25
CA ALA A 304 15.94 7.76 6.55
C ALA A 304 14.86 8.53 7.35
N ALA A 305 14.14 7.84 8.26
CA ALA A 305 13.16 8.45 9.13
C ALA A 305 13.77 9.14 10.37
N LEU A 306 15.03 8.88 10.71
CA LEU A 306 15.72 9.49 11.87
C LEU A 306 16.28 10.87 11.54
N GLU A 307 16.46 11.71 12.56
CA GLU A 307 17.27 12.93 12.40
C GLU A 307 18.76 12.55 12.25
N LYS A 308 19.52 13.37 11.50
CA LYS A 308 20.94 13.08 11.22
C LYS A 308 21.80 12.86 12.48
N ASN A 309 21.51 13.58 13.56
CA ASN A 309 22.18 13.44 14.86
C ASN A 309 21.76 12.20 15.66
N GLN A 310 20.67 11.52 15.26
CA GLN A 310 20.20 10.27 15.87
C GLN A 310 20.78 9.03 15.18
N VAL A 311 21.30 9.17 13.96
CA VAL A 311 21.94 8.07 13.23
C VAL A 311 23.30 7.76 13.86
N THR A 312 23.36 6.67 14.60
CA THR A 312 24.58 6.22 15.28
C THR A 312 25.49 5.39 14.37
N ASP A 313 26.79 5.36 14.65
CA ASP A 313 27.75 4.49 13.96
C ASP A 313 27.38 3.00 14.03
N GLU A 314 26.69 2.58 15.10
CA GLU A 314 26.22 1.18 15.28
C GLU A 314 25.14 0.81 14.25
N LEU A 315 24.11 1.63 14.09
CA LEU A 315 23.08 1.44 13.06
C LEU A 315 23.66 1.46 11.64
N VAL A 316 24.65 2.33 11.39
CA VAL A 316 25.41 2.35 10.13
C VAL A 316 26.21 1.07 9.95
N GLY A 317 26.83 0.57 11.01
CA GLY A 317 27.52 -0.72 11.05
C GLY A 317 26.58 -1.88 10.71
N HIS A 318 25.37 -1.88 11.27
CA HIS A 318 24.34 -2.87 10.93
C HIS A 318 23.93 -2.81 9.47
N PHE A 319 23.72 -1.60 8.92
CA PHE A 319 23.35 -1.43 7.53
C PHE A 319 24.44 -1.91 6.57
N THR A 320 25.68 -1.48 6.79
CA THR A 320 26.83 -1.94 5.98
C THR A 320 27.12 -3.44 6.15
N SER A 321 26.81 -4.04 7.29
CA SER A 321 26.93 -5.49 7.51
C SER A 321 25.97 -6.32 6.66
N MET A 322 24.86 -5.74 6.17
CA MET A 322 23.94 -6.41 5.24
C MET A 322 24.64 -6.79 3.93
N ALA A 323 25.73 -6.09 3.56
CA ALA A 323 26.53 -6.40 2.38
C ALA A 323 27.44 -7.61 2.56
N THR A 324 27.71 -7.98 3.80
CA THR A 324 28.77 -8.90 4.16
C THR A 324 28.25 -9.94 5.14
N THR A 325 28.43 -9.68 6.43
CA THR A 325 28.35 -10.67 7.51
C THR A 325 26.91 -10.98 7.94
N ALA A 326 26.01 -10.00 7.95
CA ALA A 326 24.62 -10.22 8.35
C ALA A 326 23.88 -11.15 7.38
N ALA A 327 24.21 -11.07 6.10
CA ALA A 327 23.63 -11.91 5.06
C ALA A 327 23.97 -13.39 5.27
N SER A 328 25.23 -13.67 5.60
CA SER A 328 25.71 -15.02 5.92
C SER A 328 25.08 -15.59 7.21
N GLN A 329 24.78 -14.74 8.21
CA GLN A 329 24.13 -15.18 9.45
C GLN A 329 22.66 -15.58 9.27
N LEU A 330 22.00 -15.04 8.25
CA LEU A 330 20.62 -15.37 7.93
C LEU A 330 20.55 -16.63 7.05
N GLY A 331 21.40 -16.76 6.02
CA GLY A 331 21.55 -17.94 5.15
C GLY A 331 20.33 -18.25 4.26
N GLY A 332 20.48 -19.02 3.18
CA GLY A 332 19.35 -19.36 2.27
C GLY A 332 18.78 -18.15 1.52
N SER A 333 17.47 -18.13 1.20
CA SER A 333 16.83 -17.03 0.44
C SER A 333 17.01 -15.66 1.09
N GLY A 334 17.03 -15.64 2.42
CA GLY A 334 17.21 -14.44 3.22
C GLY A 334 18.55 -13.72 3.02
N GLU A 335 19.58 -14.40 2.51
CA GLU A 335 20.86 -13.76 2.18
C GLU A 335 20.71 -12.81 0.98
N VAL A 336 20.01 -13.26 -0.07
CA VAL A 336 19.79 -12.48 -1.29
C VAL A 336 18.83 -11.33 -1.01
N ASP A 337 17.77 -11.59 -0.24
CA ASP A 337 16.74 -10.60 0.08
C ASP A 337 17.32 -9.38 0.81
N ILE A 338 18.08 -9.56 1.90
CA ILE A 338 18.61 -8.39 2.63
C ILE A 338 19.66 -7.62 1.85
N LYS A 339 20.48 -8.31 1.04
CA LYS A 339 21.46 -7.64 0.19
C LYS A 339 20.73 -6.74 -0.82
N PHE A 340 19.63 -7.23 -1.40
CA PHE A 340 18.75 -6.43 -2.25
C PHE A 340 18.11 -5.24 -1.50
N HIS A 341 17.58 -5.45 -0.29
CA HIS A 341 16.99 -4.35 0.50
C HIS A 341 18.00 -3.29 0.92
N CYS A 342 19.22 -3.68 1.28
CA CYS A 342 20.28 -2.72 1.60
C CYS A 342 20.68 -1.92 0.36
N ALA A 343 20.89 -2.62 -0.76
CA ALA A 343 21.22 -2.03 -2.04
C ALA A 343 20.20 -0.96 -2.48
N PHE A 344 18.91 -1.28 -2.34
CA PHE A 344 17.81 -0.37 -2.69
C PHE A 344 17.79 0.90 -1.83
N ASN A 345 18.03 0.76 -0.52
CA ASN A 345 17.93 1.88 0.42
C ASN A 345 19.27 2.64 0.63
N PHE A 346 20.32 2.24 -0.08
CA PHE A 346 21.68 2.74 0.09
C PHE A 346 21.83 4.27 -0.04
N PRO A 347 21.16 4.96 -0.98
CA PRO A 347 21.25 6.42 -1.11
C PRO A 347 20.57 7.19 0.03
N ALA A 348 19.61 6.56 0.73
CA ALA A 348 18.79 7.24 1.74
C ALA A 348 19.48 7.35 3.11
N VAL A 349 20.57 6.60 3.32
CA VAL A 349 21.30 6.58 4.59
C VAL A 349 22.48 7.55 4.49
N GLY A 350 22.42 8.67 5.23
CA GLY A 350 23.47 9.69 5.29
C GLY A 350 24.77 9.25 5.99
N ILE A 351 25.39 8.18 5.48
CA ILE A 351 26.62 7.56 5.97
C ILE A 351 27.85 8.35 5.48
N THR A 352 29.00 8.17 6.14
CA THR A 352 30.29 8.71 5.67
C THR A 352 30.74 8.06 4.36
N GLU A 353 31.38 8.83 3.48
CA GLU A 353 31.83 8.38 2.14
C GLU A 353 32.69 7.11 2.17
N THR A 354 33.52 6.93 3.20
CA THR A 354 34.42 5.78 3.33
C THR A 354 33.69 4.47 3.66
N GLN A 355 32.67 4.54 4.52
CA GLN A 355 31.84 3.38 4.87
C GLN A 355 30.89 3.02 3.71
N LEU A 356 30.40 4.05 3.01
CA LEU A 356 29.65 3.90 1.76
C LEU A 356 30.50 3.19 0.69
N ALA A 357 31.76 3.58 0.53
CA ALA A 357 32.67 2.97 -0.44
C ALA A 357 32.76 1.45 -0.28
N THR A 358 33.04 1.05 0.96
CA THR A 358 33.36 -0.34 1.30
C THR A 358 32.16 -1.26 1.10
N ALA A 359 30.97 -0.80 1.50
CA ALA A 359 29.75 -1.58 1.32
C ALA A 359 29.32 -1.63 -0.16
N PHE A 360 29.41 -0.51 -0.87
CA PHE A 360 29.09 -0.44 -2.29
C PHE A 360 29.99 -1.35 -3.12
N ASP A 361 31.30 -1.32 -2.88
CA ASP A 361 32.29 -2.19 -3.53
C ASP A 361 32.00 -3.68 -3.26
N SER A 362 31.61 -4.03 -2.03
CA SER A 362 31.21 -5.41 -1.70
C SER A 362 30.03 -5.88 -2.55
N TYR A 363 29.03 -5.03 -2.76
CA TYR A 363 27.85 -5.38 -3.55
C TYR A 363 28.12 -5.51 -5.04
N LEU A 364 28.97 -4.64 -5.58
CA LEU A 364 29.41 -4.69 -6.98
C LEU A 364 30.05 -6.02 -7.37
N HIS A 365 30.57 -6.77 -6.39
CA HIS A 365 31.21 -8.06 -6.57
C HIS A 365 30.34 -9.26 -6.15
N ASP A 366 29.07 -9.04 -5.77
CA ASP A 366 28.17 -10.09 -5.27
C ASP A 366 27.39 -10.81 -6.40
N VAL A 367 26.40 -11.63 -6.06
CA VAL A 367 25.51 -12.30 -7.02
C VAL A 367 24.73 -11.28 -7.88
N GLN A 368 24.25 -11.73 -9.04
CA GLN A 368 23.73 -10.83 -10.09
C GLN A 368 22.59 -9.93 -9.61
N ASP A 369 21.63 -10.45 -8.85
CA ASP A 369 20.47 -9.68 -8.40
C ASP A 369 20.84 -8.58 -7.39
N VAL A 370 21.86 -8.82 -6.56
CA VAL A 370 22.38 -7.85 -5.60
C VAL A 370 23.11 -6.72 -6.32
N ARG A 371 23.97 -7.06 -7.29
CA ARG A 371 24.62 -6.08 -8.16
C ARG A 371 23.61 -5.22 -8.89
N LEU A 372 22.57 -5.84 -9.47
CA LEU A 372 21.51 -5.13 -10.18
C LEU A 372 20.74 -4.19 -9.24
N GLY A 373 20.43 -4.65 -8.02
CA GLY A 373 19.79 -3.84 -6.98
C GLY A 373 20.57 -2.57 -6.65
N VAL A 374 21.89 -2.67 -6.51
CA VAL A 374 22.75 -1.49 -6.24
C VAL A 374 22.78 -0.56 -7.45
N MET A 375 22.83 -1.13 -8.65
CA MET A 375 22.84 -0.36 -9.89
C MET A 375 21.54 0.37 -10.17
N LEU A 376 20.38 -0.09 -9.66
CA LEU A 376 19.09 0.60 -9.84
C LEU A 376 19.07 2.02 -9.28
N HIS A 377 19.87 2.30 -8.26
CA HIS A 377 19.92 3.60 -7.58
C HIS A 377 21.33 4.21 -7.59
N PHE A 378 22.12 3.88 -8.60
CA PHE A 378 23.51 4.30 -8.67
C PHE A 378 23.67 5.81 -8.83
N ALA A 379 22.81 6.45 -9.62
CA ALA A 379 22.83 7.90 -9.79
C ALA A 379 22.45 8.63 -8.50
N ASP A 380 21.36 8.20 -7.85
CA ASP A 380 20.94 8.72 -6.55
C ASP A 380 22.05 8.56 -5.50
N PHE A 381 22.77 7.44 -5.50
CA PHE A 381 23.93 7.23 -4.64
C PHE A 381 25.03 8.25 -4.91
N LEU A 382 25.42 8.43 -6.18
CA LEU A 382 26.51 9.34 -6.55
C LEU A 382 26.19 10.81 -6.23
N GLU A 383 24.92 11.21 -6.28
CA GLU A 383 24.51 12.56 -5.87
C GLU A 383 24.79 12.85 -4.38
N ASN A 384 24.77 11.83 -3.54
CA ASN A 384 24.93 11.96 -2.09
C ASN A 384 26.39 11.93 -1.60
N VAL A 385 27.37 11.77 -2.51
CA VAL A 385 28.82 11.71 -2.19
C VAL A 385 29.61 12.85 -2.84
N SER A 386 30.80 13.15 -2.33
CA SER A 386 31.65 14.24 -2.82
C SER A 386 32.06 14.05 -4.29
N PRO A 387 32.26 15.16 -5.04
CA PRO A 387 32.72 15.09 -6.44
C PRO A 387 33.98 14.24 -6.64
N SER A 388 34.96 14.35 -5.75
CA SER A 388 36.18 13.54 -5.77
C SER A 388 35.92 12.04 -5.63
N PHE A 389 34.93 11.69 -4.81
CA PHE A 389 34.58 10.31 -4.54
C PHE A 389 33.73 9.72 -5.68
N ARG A 390 32.86 10.51 -6.31
CA ARG A 390 32.12 10.11 -7.52
C ARG A 390 33.06 9.62 -8.61
N GLU A 391 34.09 10.41 -8.90
CA GLU A 391 35.04 10.11 -9.98
C GLU A 391 35.84 8.82 -9.74
N SER A 392 35.98 8.39 -8.48
CA SER A 392 36.61 7.10 -8.15
C SER A 392 35.80 5.87 -8.63
N TYR A 393 34.52 6.04 -8.96
CA TYR A 393 33.65 4.99 -9.51
C TYR A 393 33.63 4.91 -11.04
N LEU A 394 34.31 5.82 -11.74
CA LEU A 394 34.43 5.75 -13.20
C LEU A 394 35.12 4.46 -13.71
N PRO A 395 36.17 3.92 -13.05
CA PRO A 395 36.75 2.64 -13.43
C PRO A 395 35.77 1.47 -13.23
N VAL A 396 34.98 1.49 -12.16
CA VAL A 396 33.92 0.50 -11.92
C VAL A 396 32.90 0.53 -13.05
N LEU A 397 32.48 1.73 -13.49
CA LEU A 397 31.62 1.90 -14.66
C LEU A 397 32.20 1.30 -15.94
N ALA A 398 33.54 1.31 -16.09
CA ALA A 398 34.23 0.69 -17.22
C ALA A 398 34.39 -0.84 -17.08
N GLU A 399 34.44 -1.37 -15.85
CA GLU A 399 34.47 -2.81 -15.61
C GLU A 399 33.17 -3.51 -16.04
N PHE A 400 32.05 -2.78 -16.14
CA PHE A 400 30.78 -3.38 -16.60
C PHE A 400 30.82 -3.89 -18.06
N ASP A 401 31.71 -3.35 -18.88
CA ASP A 401 31.92 -3.82 -20.26
C ASP A 401 32.43 -5.28 -20.30
N SER A 402 32.99 -5.76 -19.19
CA SER A 402 33.63 -7.07 -19.06
C SER A 402 32.71 -8.21 -18.56
N PHE A 403 31.47 -7.92 -18.15
CA PHE A 403 30.54 -8.97 -17.65
C PHE A 403 30.13 -9.99 -18.74
N ASP A 404 29.53 -11.12 -18.38
CA ASP A 404 29.02 -12.10 -19.36
C ASP A 404 27.78 -11.58 -20.12
N ASN A 405 27.70 -11.85 -21.43
CA ASN A 405 26.67 -11.40 -22.37
C ASN A 405 25.23 -11.66 -21.91
N THR A 406 24.99 -12.70 -21.12
CA THR A 406 23.65 -13.04 -20.59
C THR A 406 23.09 -12.01 -19.61
N THR A 407 23.98 -11.27 -18.93
CA THR A 407 23.62 -10.26 -17.91
C THR A 407 23.75 -8.82 -18.40
N LYS A 408 24.60 -8.58 -19.42
CA LYS A 408 24.87 -7.24 -19.95
C LYS A 408 23.62 -6.43 -20.28
N TRP A 409 22.57 -7.05 -20.82
CA TRP A 409 21.39 -6.31 -21.26
C TRP A 409 20.61 -5.68 -20.10
N ARG A 410 20.47 -6.37 -18.95
CA ARG A 410 19.76 -5.85 -17.78
C ARG A 410 20.48 -4.66 -17.15
N PHE A 411 21.80 -4.76 -17.01
CA PHE A 411 22.61 -3.67 -16.48
C PHE A 411 22.62 -2.46 -17.42
N ARG A 412 22.68 -2.68 -18.74
CA ARG A 412 22.55 -1.61 -19.74
C ARG A 412 21.19 -0.90 -19.66
N GLU A 413 20.11 -1.66 -19.53
CA GLU A 413 18.77 -1.09 -19.37
C GLU A 413 18.70 -0.19 -18.12
N VAL A 414 19.17 -0.68 -16.97
CA VAL A 414 19.20 0.08 -15.70
C VAL A 414 20.06 1.34 -15.78
N LEU A 415 21.27 1.25 -16.33
CA LEU A 415 22.17 2.40 -16.48
C LEU A 415 21.67 3.41 -17.51
N SER A 416 21.03 2.95 -18.59
CA SER A 416 20.45 3.85 -19.59
C SER A 416 19.31 4.69 -19.01
N GLY A 417 18.47 4.13 -18.14
CA GLY A 417 17.43 4.87 -17.42
C GLY A 417 17.97 5.96 -16.48
N GLN A 418 19.20 5.81 -15.99
CA GLN A 418 19.85 6.75 -15.07
C GLN A 418 20.83 7.71 -15.74
N LEU A 419 21.06 7.56 -17.05
CA LEU A 419 22.16 8.24 -17.75
C LEU A 419 22.05 9.77 -17.69
N SER A 420 20.83 10.31 -17.80
CA SER A 420 20.60 11.76 -17.70
C SER A 420 21.11 12.30 -16.36
N GLN A 421 20.76 11.65 -15.27
CA GLN A 421 21.16 12.03 -13.91
C GLN A 421 22.68 11.86 -13.69
N LEU A 422 23.26 10.77 -14.20
CA LEU A 422 24.71 10.53 -14.13
C LEU A 422 25.51 11.62 -14.86
N CYS A 423 25.08 12.04 -16.04
CA CYS A 423 25.72 13.13 -16.80
C CYS A 423 25.72 14.48 -16.06
N HIS A 424 24.78 14.70 -15.14
CA HIS A 424 24.76 15.89 -14.28
C HIS A 424 25.62 15.75 -13.02
N THR A 425 25.93 14.51 -12.65
CA THR A 425 26.58 14.16 -11.38
C THR A 425 28.10 14.17 -11.49
N PHE A 426 28.65 13.80 -12.66
CA PHE A 426 30.08 13.84 -12.98
C PHE A 426 30.53 15.18 -13.56
N THR A 427 31.82 15.48 -13.45
CA THR A 427 32.41 16.63 -14.17
C THR A 427 32.35 16.38 -15.68
N PRO A 428 32.32 17.43 -16.52
CA PRO A 428 32.36 17.27 -17.97
C PRO A 428 33.59 16.45 -18.41
N GLU A 429 34.75 16.71 -17.83
CA GLU A 429 36.00 16.00 -18.13
C GLU A 429 35.90 14.49 -17.81
N ALA A 430 35.37 14.12 -16.65
CA ALA A 430 35.07 12.74 -16.26
C ALA A 430 34.06 12.05 -17.21
N THR A 431 33.01 12.78 -17.59
CA THR A 431 31.95 12.30 -18.48
C THR A 431 32.50 11.99 -19.89
N PHE A 432 33.43 12.82 -20.38
CA PHE A 432 34.05 12.65 -21.70
C PHE A 432 35.20 11.63 -21.73
N SER A 433 35.89 11.42 -20.61
CA SER A 433 37.06 10.55 -20.53
C SER A 433 36.74 9.07 -20.30
N THR A 434 35.47 8.73 -19.99
CA THR A 434 35.03 7.36 -19.70
C THR A 434 34.22 6.81 -20.88
N PRO A 435 34.81 5.98 -21.76
CA PRO A 435 34.14 5.51 -22.98
C PRO A 435 32.87 4.70 -22.70
N SER A 436 32.80 3.96 -21.60
CA SER A 436 31.69 3.06 -21.24
C SER A 436 30.37 3.80 -20.94
N LEU A 437 30.43 4.99 -20.33
CA LEU A 437 29.25 5.83 -20.06
C LEU A 437 28.50 6.26 -21.35
N LEU A 438 29.24 6.49 -22.43
CA LEU A 438 28.71 7.09 -23.67
C LEU A 438 28.70 6.13 -24.88
N SER A 439 29.52 5.07 -24.89
CA SER A 439 29.71 4.24 -26.09
C SER A 439 28.74 3.06 -26.19
N GLU A 440 28.32 2.44 -25.09
CA GLU A 440 27.46 1.24 -25.12
C GLU A 440 25.95 1.55 -25.07
N ASN A 441 25.53 2.75 -24.67
CA ASN A 441 24.12 3.18 -24.68
C ASN A 441 23.66 3.82 -26.00
N ARG A 442 24.52 3.85 -27.03
CA ARG A 442 24.20 4.40 -28.36
C ARG A 442 22.99 3.78 -29.06
N ALA A 443 22.54 2.59 -28.63
CA ALA A 443 21.36 1.93 -29.18
C ALA A 443 20.04 2.30 -28.44
N ILE A 444 20.11 2.92 -27.26
CA ILE A 444 18.94 3.25 -26.41
C ILE A 444 18.80 4.77 -26.19
N ILE A 445 19.88 5.54 -26.26
CA ILE A 445 19.80 7.00 -26.17
C ILE A 445 19.27 7.56 -27.49
N CYS A 446 18.08 8.18 -27.44
CA CYS A 446 17.57 8.95 -28.56
C CYS A 446 18.54 10.11 -28.84
N VAL A 447 18.96 10.25 -30.10
CA VAL A 447 20.04 11.14 -30.56
C VAL A 447 19.90 12.60 -30.07
N ASP A 448 18.68 13.03 -29.75
CA ASP A 448 18.36 14.38 -29.29
C ASP A 448 18.79 14.66 -27.83
N GLU A 449 18.74 13.68 -26.91
CA GLU A 449 19.19 13.87 -25.51
C GLU A 449 20.72 13.91 -25.41
N LEU A 450 21.40 13.10 -26.24
CA LEU A 450 22.85 13.13 -26.39
C LEU A 450 23.31 14.51 -26.93
N ALA A 451 22.59 15.10 -27.89
CA ALA A 451 22.95 16.42 -28.43
C ALA A 451 22.80 17.57 -27.41
N ASP A 452 21.80 17.50 -26.54
CA ASP A 452 21.57 18.50 -25.49
C ASP A 452 22.60 18.39 -24.34
N VAL A 453 23.04 17.17 -24.00
CA VAL A 453 24.16 16.91 -23.07
C VAL A 453 25.50 17.34 -23.68
N LEU A 454 25.76 16.97 -24.95
CA LEU A 454 27.02 17.26 -25.66
C LEU A 454 27.24 18.75 -25.94
N SER A 455 26.19 19.57 -25.94
CA SER A 455 26.28 21.00 -26.27
C SER A 455 26.30 21.94 -25.05
N GLY A 456 26.21 21.41 -23.83
CA GLY A 456 26.16 22.22 -22.59
C GLY A 456 24.91 23.11 -22.49
N ARG A 457 23.87 22.85 -23.29
CA ARG A 457 22.70 23.74 -23.45
C ARG A 457 21.62 23.58 -22.39
N MET A 458 21.72 22.60 -21.50
CA MET A 458 20.73 22.44 -20.43
C MET A 458 20.73 23.61 -19.43
N LYS A 459 21.88 24.29 -19.23
CA LYS A 459 21.95 25.54 -18.43
C LYS A 459 21.20 26.70 -19.08
N VAL A 460 21.09 26.73 -20.41
CA VAL A 460 20.45 27.84 -21.14
C VAL A 460 18.94 27.64 -21.21
N ARG A 461 18.47 26.39 -21.30
CA ARG A 461 17.03 26.08 -21.39
C ARG A 461 16.30 26.27 -20.04
N LEU A 462 16.91 25.88 -18.92
CA LEU A 462 16.32 26.10 -17.59
C LEU A 462 16.37 27.58 -17.16
N ALA A 463 17.43 28.33 -17.52
CA ALA A 463 17.49 29.77 -17.29
C ALA A 463 16.51 30.55 -18.20
N ALA A 464 16.31 30.11 -19.44
CA ALA A 464 15.33 30.70 -20.35
C ALA A 464 13.89 30.37 -19.95
N GLN A 465 13.62 29.16 -19.47
CA GLN A 465 12.28 28.76 -18.99
C GLN A 465 11.91 29.46 -17.68
N ALA A 466 12.86 29.63 -16.74
CA ALA A 466 12.66 30.41 -15.52
C ALA A 466 12.43 31.91 -15.81
N ASN A 467 13.09 32.47 -16.83
CA ASN A 467 12.84 33.85 -17.27
C ASN A 467 11.47 33.98 -17.97
N LEU A 468 11.09 33.03 -18.84
CA LEU A 468 9.78 33.00 -19.50
C LEU A 468 8.61 32.83 -18.52
N ASP A 469 8.80 32.05 -17.46
CA ASP A 469 7.78 31.86 -16.41
C ASP A 469 7.72 33.05 -15.43
N SER A 470 8.84 33.78 -15.25
CA SER A 470 8.86 35.07 -14.52
C SER A 470 8.20 36.22 -15.29
N GLU A 471 8.38 36.27 -16.61
CA GLU A 471 7.75 37.26 -17.49
C GLU A 471 6.25 36.98 -17.66
N LYS A 472 5.83 35.71 -17.69
CA LYS A 472 4.40 35.34 -17.67
C LYS A 472 3.72 35.63 -16.32
N ARG A 473 4.42 35.51 -15.19
CA ARG A 473 3.90 35.89 -13.86
C ARG A 473 3.75 37.41 -13.70
N ASN A 474 4.66 38.21 -14.26
CA ASN A 474 4.55 39.68 -14.25
C ASN A 474 3.56 40.24 -15.30
N ALA A 475 3.16 39.44 -16.29
CA ALA A 475 2.16 39.83 -17.29
C ALA A 475 0.71 39.47 -16.90
N THR A 476 0.49 38.85 -15.73
CA THR A 476 -0.85 38.50 -15.22
C THR A 476 -1.16 39.12 -13.85
N MET A 477 -0.51 40.25 -13.53
CA MET A 477 -0.89 41.15 -12.43
C MET A 477 -1.14 42.56 -12.95
#